data_AF-A0A927XHN2-F1
#
_entry.id   AF-A0A927XHN2-F1
#
_cell.length_a   1.000
_cell.length_b   1.000
_cell.length_c   1.000
_cell.angle_alpha   90.00
_cell.angle_beta   90.00
_cell.angle_gamma   90.00
#
_symmetry.space_group_name_H-M   'P 1'
#
loop_
_entity.id
_entity.type
_entity.pdbx_description
1 polymer ?
#
loop_
_entity_poly.entity_id
_entity_poly.type
_entity_poly.pdbx_seq_one_letter_code
_entity_poly.pdbx_strand_id
1 'polypeptide(L)'
;MQKKQKVDLVVAVLLVIVGMILTLFPNFKIVDLEMILFSVMMTYATLNLIRFVLTKDSKDYEGLFTSILSYGIGVCGLLFDLFNGKVETVAIILGWIMIMSMIKFKKCDYYHDRHNKMWIIKIINLITFIFAGFVTCVNLYFTRDVQIIILGFFFFIHGILEMVDPLTYYLMENK
;
A
#
# COMPACT_ATOMS: atom_id res chain seq x y z
N MET A 1 5.86 -1.77 -23.17
CA MET A 1 5.26 -2.21 -21.87
C MET A 1 4.25 -3.32 -22.09
N GLN A 2 4.50 -4.49 -21.52
CA GLN A 2 3.56 -5.60 -21.45
C GLN A 2 2.27 -5.21 -20.70
N LYS A 3 1.15 -5.90 -20.96
CA LYS A 3 -0.17 -5.62 -20.36
C LYS A 3 -0.10 -5.51 -18.82
N LYS A 4 0.61 -6.44 -18.17
CA LYS A 4 0.82 -6.45 -16.73
C LYS A 4 1.43 -5.14 -16.22
N GLN A 5 2.51 -4.68 -16.84
CA GLN A 5 3.21 -3.47 -16.40
C GLN A 5 2.36 -2.22 -16.54
N LYS A 6 1.52 -2.16 -17.58
CA LYS A 6 0.56 -1.05 -17.74
C LYS A 6 -0.48 -1.04 -16.61
N VAL A 7 -1.03 -2.21 -16.27
CA VAL A 7 -2.02 -2.32 -15.17
C VAL A 7 -1.38 -1.97 -13.84
N ASP A 8 -0.20 -2.51 -13.54
CA ASP A 8 0.54 -2.23 -12.31
C ASP A 8 0.85 -0.73 -12.19
N LEU A 9 1.27 -0.09 -13.29
CA LEU A 9 1.52 1.36 -13.32
C LEU A 9 0.24 2.16 -13.07
N VAL A 10 -0.88 1.83 -13.71
CA VAL A 10 -2.16 2.55 -13.53
C VAL A 10 -2.63 2.44 -12.07
N VAL A 11 -2.56 1.25 -11.49
CA VAL A 11 -2.94 1.03 -10.09
C VAL A 11 -2.06 1.84 -9.15
N ALA A 12 -0.75 1.89 -9.42
CA ALA A 12 0.18 2.70 -8.64
C ALA A 12 -0.11 4.22 -8.77
N VAL A 13 -0.39 4.72 -9.98
CA VAL A 13 -0.82 6.12 -10.21
C VAL A 13 -2.08 6.44 -9.39
N LEU A 14 -3.09 5.58 -9.44
CA LEU A 14 -4.33 5.77 -8.69
C LEU A 14 -4.06 5.84 -7.19
N LEU A 15 -3.17 5.00 -6.68
CA LEU A 15 -2.80 5.01 -5.26
C LEU A 15 -2.09 6.30 -4.85
N VAL A 16 -1.18 6.81 -5.70
CA VAL A 16 -0.52 8.11 -5.49
C VAL A 16 -1.57 9.23 -5.43
N ILE A 17 -2.55 9.22 -6.34
CA ILE A 17 -3.65 10.19 -6.35
C ILE A 17 -4.48 10.11 -5.07
N VAL A 18 -4.83 8.90 -4.60
CA VAL A 18 -5.54 8.72 -3.32
C VAL A 18 -4.72 9.32 -2.17
N GLY A 19 -3.42 9.05 -2.10
CA GLY A 19 -2.53 9.62 -1.09
C GLY A 19 -2.52 11.16 -1.11
N MET A 20 -2.44 11.77 -2.29
CA MET A 20 -2.50 13.24 -2.44
C MET A 20 -3.85 13.82 -2.04
N ILE A 21 -4.96 13.14 -2.32
CA ILE A 21 -6.29 13.60 -1.93
C ILE A 21 -6.44 13.58 -0.41
N LEU A 22 -5.96 12.53 0.25
CA LEU A 22 -6.01 12.37 1.70
C LEU A 22 -5.26 13.47 2.45
N THR A 23 -4.10 13.92 1.95
CA THR A 23 -3.34 15.00 2.60
C THR A 23 -4.08 16.33 2.59
N LEU A 24 -5.07 16.51 1.70
CA LEU A 24 -5.88 17.72 1.61
C LEU A 24 -7.12 17.70 2.52
N PHE A 25 -7.54 16.54 3.04
CA PHE A 25 -8.78 16.38 3.81
C PHE A 25 -8.90 17.30 5.04
N PRO A 26 -7.84 17.52 5.85
CA PRO A 26 -7.93 18.41 7.00
C PRO A 26 -8.26 19.86 6.63
N ASN A 27 -7.84 20.33 5.44
CA ASN A 27 -8.17 21.68 4.96
C ASN A 27 -9.69 21.86 4.73
N PHE A 28 -10.41 20.75 4.49
CA PHE A 28 -11.86 20.72 4.33
C PHE A 28 -12.59 20.33 5.62
N LYS A 29 -11.90 20.23 6.76
CA LYS A 29 -12.43 19.78 8.06
C LYS A 29 -13.00 18.34 8.03
N ILE A 30 -12.55 17.52 7.08
CA ILE A 30 -12.90 16.10 7.02
C ILE A 30 -11.92 15.36 7.93
N VAL A 31 -12.32 15.14 9.18
CA VAL A 31 -11.43 14.63 10.26
C VAL A 31 -11.90 13.31 10.89
N ASP A 32 -12.91 12.68 10.30
CA ASP A 32 -13.41 11.38 10.73
C ASP A 32 -12.44 10.26 10.31
N LEU A 33 -11.51 9.94 11.21
CA LEU A 33 -10.44 8.98 10.93
C LEU A 33 -10.99 7.58 10.63
N GLU A 34 -12.03 7.15 11.32
CA GLU A 34 -12.61 5.81 11.17
C GLU A 34 -13.12 5.63 9.73
N MET A 35 -13.96 6.56 9.28
CA MET A 35 -14.50 6.54 7.92
C MET A 35 -13.42 6.71 6.86
N ILE A 36 -12.39 7.54 7.13
CA ILE A 36 -11.26 7.73 6.22
C ILE A 36 -10.46 6.43 6.09
N LEU A 37 -10.00 5.84 7.21
CA LEU A 37 -9.20 4.62 7.20
C LEU A 37 -9.95 3.47 6.55
N PHE A 38 -11.22 3.29 6.89
CA PHE A 38 -12.06 2.30 6.23
C PHE A 38 -12.11 2.52 4.72
N SER A 39 -12.46 3.73 4.28
CA SER A 39 -12.59 4.06 2.85
C SER A 39 -11.29 3.82 2.08
N VAL A 40 -10.15 4.17 2.69
CA VAL A 40 -8.83 3.97 2.08
C VAL A 40 -8.47 2.50 2.01
N MET A 41 -8.72 1.72 3.06
CA MET A 41 -8.49 0.27 3.04
C MET A 41 -9.34 -0.43 1.97
N MET A 42 -10.62 -0.05 1.84
CA MET A 42 -11.52 -0.57 0.82
C MET A 42 -11.07 -0.17 -0.60
N THR A 43 -10.66 1.08 -0.79
CA THR A 43 -10.15 1.56 -2.08
C THR A 43 -8.86 0.84 -2.45
N TYR A 44 -7.93 0.68 -1.51
CA TYR A 44 -6.68 -0.03 -1.75
C TYR A 44 -6.92 -1.53 -2.03
N ALA A 45 -7.85 -2.16 -1.32
CA ALA A 45 -8.22 -3.55 -1.54
C ALA A 45 -8.85 -3.77 -2.92
N THR A 46 -9.81 -2.93 -3.31
CA THR A 46 -10.47 -2.99 -4.63
C THR A 46 -9.48 -2.79 -5.77
N LEU A 47 -8.59 -1.80 -5.67
CA LEU A 47 -7.54 -1.56 -6.67
C LEU A 47 -6.63 -2.79 -6.86
N ASN A 48 -6.21 -3.44 -5.77
CA ASN A 48 -5.38 -4.63 -5.83
C ASN A 48 -6.13 -5.88 -6.32
N LEU A 49 -7.43 -5.98 -6.05
CA LEU A 49 -8.27 -7.04 -6.60
C LEU A 49 -8.42 -6.87 -8.12
N ILE A 50 -8.69 -5.65 -8.59
CA ILE A 50 -8.76 -5.32 -10.02
C ILE A 50 -7.42 -5.64 -10.69
N ARG A 51 -6.30 -5.22 -10.07
CA ARG A 51 -4.93 -5.57 -10.52
C ARG A 51 -4.78 -7.06 -10.73
N PHE A 52 -5.16 -7.86 -9.73
CA PHE A 52 -5.05 -9.32 -9.79
C PHE A 52 -5.91 -9.93 -10.90
N VAL A 53 -7.18 -9.54 -11.01
CA VAL A 53 -8.10 -10.05 -12.04
C VAL A 53 -7.58 -9.74 -13.45
N LEU A 54 -7.05 -8.54 -13.68
CA LEU A 54 -6.54 -8.10 -14.98
C LEU A 54 -5.18 -8.72 -15.35
N THR A 55 -4.43 -9.23 -14.37
CA THR A 55 -3.08 -9.78 -14.53
C THR A 55 -2.96 -11.27 -14.16
N LYS A 56 -4.08 -11.97 -14.01
CA LYS A 56 -4.17 -13.39 -13.60
C LYS A 56 -3.23 -14.33 -14.36
N ASP A 57 -3.02 -14.05 -15.65
CA ASP A 57 -2.20 -14.88 -16.54
C ASP A 57 -0.71 -14.88 -16.13
N SER A 58 -0.29 -13.86 -15.37
CA SER A 58 1.09 -13.73 -14.88
C SER A 58 1.39 -14.54 -13.61
N LYS A 59 0.39 -15.24 -13.03
CA LYS A 59 0.50 -16.04 -11.79
C LYS A 59 1.07 -15.24 -10.60
N ASP A 60 0.90 -13.92 -10.59
CA ASP A 60 1.32 -13.05 -9.52
C ASP A 60 0.17 -12.86 -8.52
N TYR A 61 0.31 -13.48 -7.35
CA TYR A 61 -0.72 -13.48 -6.32
C TYR A 61 -0.57 -12.36 -5.29
N GLU A 62 0.43 -11.47 -5.43
CA GLU A 62 0.64 -10.34 -4.51
C GLU A 62 -0.62 -9.47 -4.39
N GLY A 63 -1.25 -9.12 -5.52
CA GLY A 63 -2.49 -8.32 -5.54
C GLY A 63 -3.65 -9.02 -4.81
N LEU A 64 -3.78 -10.34 -4.95
CA LEU A 64 -4.80 -11.11 -4.25
C LEU A 64 -4.60 -11.07 -2.74
N PHE A 65 -3.42 -11.43 -2.25
CA PHE A 65 -3.12 -11.42 -0.82
C PHE A 65 -3.26 -10.03 -0.20
N THR A 66 -2.79 -9.01 -0.93
CA THR A 66 -2.93 -7.60 -0.55
C THR A 66 -4.39 -7.18 -0.43
N SER A 67 -5.24 -7.60 -1.38
CA SER A 67 -6.67 -7.28 -1.37
C SER A 67 -7.40 -7.96 -0.20
N ILE A 68 -7.15 -9.25 0.04
CA ILE A 68 -7.76 -10.01 1.14
C ILE A 68 -7.38 -9.41 2.49
N LEU A 69 -6.09 -9.13 2.68
CA LEU A 69 -5.59 -8.51 3.91
C LEU A 69 -6.25 -7.15 4.15
N SER A 70 -6.31 -6.30 3.13
CA SER A 70 -6.81 -4.92 3.27
C SER A 70 -8.33 -4.89 3.47
N TYR A 71 -9.10 -5.77 2.82
CA TYR A 71 -10.52 -5.95 3.14
C TYR A 71 -10.71 -6.45 4.58
N GLY A 72 -9.94 -7.45 5.00
CA GLY A 72 -10.00 -7.97 6.37
C GLY A 72 -9.75 -6.89 7.41
N ILE A 73 -8.70 -6.08 7.22
CA ILE A 73 -8.39 -4.96 8.12
C ILE A 73 -9.46 -3.87 8.08
N GLY A 74 -10.00 -3.51 6.90
CA GLY A 74 -11.09 -2.54 6.80
C GLY A 74 -12.34 -2.99 7.55
N VAL A 75 -12.79 -4.23 7.32
CA VAL A 75 -13.99 -4.80 7.96
C VAL A 75 -13.79 -4.99 9.46
N CYS A 76 -12.65 -5.56 9.90
CA CYS A 76 -12.35 -5.70 11.32
C CYS A 76 -12.23 -4.34 12.01
N GLY A 77 -11.66 -3.34 11.33
CA GLY A 77 -11.52 -2.00 11.85
C GLY A 77 -12.85 -1.34 12.21
N LEU A 78 -13.87 -1.51 11.37
CA LEU A 78 -15.23 -1.04 11.67
C LEU A 78 -15.95 -1.91 12.69
N LEU A 79 -15.92 -3.25 12.54
CA LEU A 79 -16.70 -4.15 13.40
C LEU A 79 -16.26 -4.11 14.88
N PHE A 80 -14.97 -3.89 15.13
CA PHE A 80 -14.38 -3.87 16.46
C PHE A 80 -13.98 -2.46 16.91
N ASP A 81 -14.37 -1.43 16.17
CA ASP A 81 -14.09 -0.03 16.48
C ASP A 81 -12.58 0.29 16.70
N LEU A 82 -11.72 -0.36 15.91
CA LEU A 82 -10.27 -0.29 16.08
C LEU A 82 -9.64 0.99 15.52
N PHE A 83 -10.42 1.80 14.78
CA PHE A 83 -9.95 3.07 14.20
C PHE A 83 -10.22 4.29 15.08
N ASN A 84 -11.05 4.16 16.13
CA ASN A 84 -11.32 5.27 17.03
C ASN A 84 -10.23 5.45 18.07
N GLY A 85 -9.71 4.36 18.63
CA GLY A 85 -8.65 4.40 19.63
C GLY A 85 -7.26 4.61 19.02
N LYS A 86 -6.40 5.41 19.66
CA LYS A 86 -5.05 5.72 19.14
C LYS A 86 -4.15 4.48 19.11
N VAL A 87 -4.17 3.69 20.19
CA VAL A 87 -3.30 2.52 20.33
C VAL A 87 -3.77 1.41 19.40
N GLU A 88 -5.07 1.23 19.32
CA GLU A 88 -5.79 0.29 18.48
C GLU A 88 -5.52 0.56 16.99
N THR A 89 -5.61 1.84 16.60
CA THR A 89 -5.31 2.28 15.21
C THR A 89 -3.85 2.03 14.86
N VAL A 90 -2.93 2.32 15.77
CA VAL A 90 -1.50 2.06 15.55
C VAL A 90 -1.26 0.56 15.44
N ALA A 91 -1.84 -0.25 16.32
CA ALA A 91 -1.66 -1.70 16.33
C ALA A 91 -2.20 -2.35 15.06
N ILE A 92 -3.39 -1.95 14.59
CA ILE A 92 -3.99 -2.52 13.38
C ILE A 92 -3.21 -2.13 12.12
N ILE A 93 -2.73 -0.87 12.02
CA ILE A 93 -1.93 -0.41 10.90
C ILE A 93 -0.54 -1.05 10.91
N LEU A 94 0.10 -1.16 12.07
CA LEU A 94 1.39 -1.84 12.20
C LEU A 94 1.26 -3.33 11.82
N GLY A 95 0.21 -4.01 12.30
CA GLY A 95 -0.09 -5.38 11.93
C GLY A 95 -0.30 -5.54 10.42
N TRP A 96 -1.03 -4.62 9.80
CA TRP A 96 -1.20 -4.57 8.36
C TRP A 96 0.14 -4.37 7.62
N ILE A 97 1.00 -3.44 8.06
CA ILE A 97 2.34 -3.21 7.48
C ILE A 97 3.20 -4.46 7.59
N MET A 98 3.18 -5.17 8.72
CA MET A 98 3.97 -6.39 8.93
C MET A 98 3.55 -7.50 7.96
N ILE A 99 2.25 -7.76 7.83
CA ILE A 99 1.75 -8.80 6.92
C ILE A 99 1.99 -8.38 5.45
N MET A 100 1.77 -7.10 5.11
CA MET A 100 2.10 -6.56 3.79
C MET A 100 3.59 -6.74 3.44
N SER A 101 4.47 -6.55 4.42
CA SER A 101 5.90 -6.74 4.25
C SER A 101 6.25 -8.21 3.97
N MET A 102 5.58 -9.16 4.63
CA MET A 102 5.75 -10.59 4.34
C MET A 102 5.30 -10.95 2.91
N ILE A 103 4.17 -10.37 2.45
CA ILE A 103 3.67 -10.57 1.08
C ILE A 103 4.72 -10.07 0.06
N LYS A 104 5.23 -8.85 0.27
CA LYS A 104 6.28 -8.24 -0.58
C LYS A 104 7.60 -9.01 -0.52
N PHE A 105 7.97 -9.50 0.65
CA PHE A 105 9.18 -10.29 0.85
C PHE A 105 9.14 -11.61 0.06
N LYS A 106 8.00 -12.31 0.05
CA LYS A 106 7.82 -13.52 -0.77
C LYS A 106 8.06 -13.25 -2.27
N LYS A 107 7.68 -12.07 -2.76
CA LYS A 107 8.00 -11.67 -4.13
C LYS A 107 9.48 -11.37 -4.32
N CYS A 108 10.15 -10.75 -3.33
CA CYS A 108 11.60 -10.54 -3.39
C CYS A 108 12.36 -11.86 -3.53
N ASP A 109 11.99 -12.85 -2.71
CA ASP A 109 12.55 -14.20 -2.68
C ASP A 109 12.43 -14.89 -4.05
N TYR A 110 11.24 -14.82 -4.66
CA TYR A 110 11.00 -15.35 -6.01
C TYR A 110 11.92 -14.76 -7.09
N TYR A 111 12.28 -13.47 -7.00
CA TYR A 111 13.20 -12.84 -7.96
C TYR A 111 14.67 -13.17 -7.65
N HIS A 112 15.00 -13.38 -6.37
CA HIS A 112 16.33 -13.79 -5.93
C HIS A 112 16.67 -15.20 -6.44
N ASP A 113 15.75 -16.16 -6.27
CA ASP A 113 15.90 -17.55 -6.75
C ASP A 113 16.16 -17.65 -8.25
N ARG A 114 15.66 -16.68 -9.03
CA ARG A 114 15.83 -16.62 -10.48
C ARG A 114 17.05 -15.80 -10.92
N HIS A 115 17.90 -15.39 -9.96
CA HIS A 115 19.06 -14.52 -10.19
C HIS A 115 18.73 -13.24 -10.99
N ASN A 116 17.51 -12.73 -10.88
CA ASN A 116 17.09 -11.55 -11.61
C ASN A 116 17.47 -10.29 -10.82
N LYS A 117 18.30 -9.41 -11.40
CA LYS A 117 18.80 -8.16 -10.79
C LYS A 117 17.71 -7.26 -10.19
N MET A 118 16.45 -7.41 -10.61
CA MET A 118 15.30 -6.74 -10.01
C MET A 118 15.11 -7.05 -8.51
N TRP A 119 15.67 -8.16 -7.99
CA TRP A 119 15.59 -8.52 -6.56
C TRP A 119 16.16 -7.43 -5.65
N ILE A 120 17.25 -6.76 -6.05
CA ILE A 120 17.91 -5.69 -5.26
C ILE A 120 16.97 -4.51 -5.09
N ILE A 121 16.34 -4.07 -6.19
CA ILE A 121 15.39 -2.93 -6.19
C ILE A 121 14.17 -3.28 -5.33
N LYS A 122 13.69 -4.53 -5.40
CA LYS A 122 12.57 -4.99 -4.58
C LYS A 122 12.88 -4.99 -3.08
N ILE A 123 14.09 -5.40 -2.67
CA ILE A 123 14.50 -5.33 -1.26
C ILE A 123 14.62 -3.87 -0.81
N ILE A 124 15.21 -2.98 -1.62
CA ILE A 124 15.28 -1.56 -1.28
C ILE A 124 13.87 -0.99 -1.09
N ASN A 125 12.95 -1.26 -2.02
CA ASN A 125 11.54 -0.84 -1.90
C ASN A 125 10.87 -1.40 -0.65
N LEU A 126 11.14 -2.66 -0.30
CA LEU A 126 10.60 -3.28 0.92
C LEU A 126 11.11 -2.57 2.18
N ILE A 127 12.41 -2.29 2.26
CA ILE A 127 13.01 -1.58 3.39
C ILE A 127 12.41 -0.18 3.51
N THR A 128 12.29 0.56 2.40
CA THR A 128 11.67 1.89 2.39
C THR A 128 10.19 1.83 2.80
N PHE A 129 9.44 0.83 2.36
CA PHE A 129 8.05 0.62 2.76
C PHE A 129 7.91 0.40 4.27
N ILE A 130 8.72 -0.49 4.85
CA ILE A 130 8.72 -0.77 6.29
C ILE A 130 9.09 0.50 7.07
N PHE A 131 10.12 1.22 6.63
CA PHE A 131 10.56 2.45 7.30
C PHE A 131 9.47 3.53 7.25
N ALA A 132 8.84 3.76 6.09
CA ALA A 132 7.72 4.69 5.96
C ALA A 132 6.53 4.28 6.84
N GLY A 133 6.23 2.99 6.91
CA GLY A 133 5.17 2.45 7.77
C GLY A 133 5.46 2.65 9.25
N PHE A 134 6.69 2.42 9.68
CA PHE A 134 7.12 2.64 11.06
C PHE A 134 7.02 4.12 11.45
N VAL A 135 7.52 5.02 10.61
CA VAL A 135 7.40 6.47 10.82
C VAL A 135 5.94 6.90 10.91
N THR A 136 5.08 6.34 10.07
CA THR A 136 3.62 6.58 10.11
C THR A 136 3.05 6.20 11.47
N CYS A 137 3.36 5.00 11.97
CA CYS A 137 2.88 4.51 13.27
C CYS A 137 3.30 5.40 14.44
N VAL A 138 4.55 5.88 14.46
CA VAL A 138 5.03 6.79 15.52
C VAL A 138 4.23 8.09 15.54
N ASN A 139 3.85 8.60 14.36
CA ASN A 139 3.16 9.88 14.27
C ASN A 139 1.63 9.76 14.36
N LEU A 140 1.07 8.55 14.37
CA LEU A 140 -0.36 8.34 14.60
C LEU A 140 -0.79 8.67 16.04
N TYR A 141 0.11 8.99 16.96
CA TYR A 141 -0.22 9.40 18.33
C TYR A 141 -0.65 10.88 18.46
N PHE A 142 -0.42 11.69 17.43
CA PHE A 142 -0.73 13.13 17.42
C PHE A 142 -2.24 13.42 17.26
N THR A 143 -2.60 14.63 16.83
CA THR A 143 -3.98 15.07 16.61
C THR A 143 -4.57 14.44 15.34
N ARG A 144 -5.91 14.39 15.23
CA ARG A 144 -6.62 13.79 14.09
C ARG A 144 -6.17 14.38 12.74
N ASP A 145 -5.96 15.70 12.67
CA ASP A 145 -5.46 16.37 11.46
C ASP A 145 -4.10 15.81 11.01
N VAL A 146 -3.17 15.69 11.97
CA VAL A 146 -1.82 15.17 11.72
C VAL A 146 -1.89 13.70 11.33
N GLN A 147 -2.74 12.89 11.98
CA GLN A 147 -2.94 11.48 11.64
C GLN A 147 -3.36 11.33 10.17
N ILE A 148 -4.34 12.11 9.71
CA ILE A 148 -4.85 12.02 8.34
C ILE A 148 -3.78 12.46 7.32
N ILE A 149 -3.06 13.54 7.60
CA ILE A 149 -1.95 14.00 6.74
C ILE A 149 -0.91 12.90 6.58
N ILE A 150 -0.52 12.27 7.70
CA ILE A 150 0.55 11.28 7.70
C ILE A 150 0.11 9.99 7.04
N LEU A 151 -1.16 9.58 7.20
CA LEU A 151 -1.74 8.49 6.43
C LEU A 151 -1.74 8.80 4.93
N GLY A 152 -2.14 10.02 4.55
CA GLY A 152 -2.08 10.46 3.15
C GLY A 152 -0.67 10.38 2.58
N PHE A 153 0.33 10.87 3.32
CA PHE A 153 1.75 10.75 2.95
C PHE A 153 2.21 9.30 2.85
N PHE A 154 1.77 8.43 3.77
CA PHE A 154 2.10 7.01 3.73
C PHE A 154 1.59 6.36 2.44
N PHE A 155 0.31 6.55 2.10
CA PHE A 155 -0.27 6.00 0.87
C PHE A 155 0.34 6.62 -0.39
N PHE A 156 0.71 7.90 -0.34
CA PHE A 156 1.45 8.56 -1.41
C PHE A 156 2.81 7.91 -1.66
N ILE A 157 3.63 7.76 -0.62
CA ILE A 157 4.94 7.10 -0.70
C ILE A 157 4.77 5.66 -1.18
N HIS A 158 3.80 4.92 -0.61
CA HIS A 158 3.52 3.55 -1.00
C HIS A 158 3.13 3.43 -2.48
N GLY A 159 2.31 4.35 -2.99
CA GLY A 159 1.99 4.46 -4.42
C GLY A 159 3.23 4.66 -5.29
N ILE A 160 4.15 5.54 -4.89
CA ILE A 160 5.42 5.74 -5.60
C ILE A 160 6.25 4.46 -5.59
N LEU A 161 6.35 3.77 -4.47
CA LEU A 161 7.09 2.51 -4.37
C LEU A 161 6.50 1.42 -5.30
N GLU A 162 5.18 1.33 -5.42
CA GLU A 162 4.52 0.43 -6.38
C GLU A 162 4.81 0.81 -7.84
N MET A 163 5.06 2.09 -8.16
CA MET A 163 5.43 2.52 -9.52
C MET A 163 6.84 2.08 -9.92
N VAL A 164 7.76 1.90 -8.96
CA VAL A 164 9.16 1.57 -9.25
C VAL A 164 9.27 0.25 -10.02
N ASP A 165 8.46 -0.75 -9.67
CA ASP A 165 8.44 -2.07 -10.31
C ASP A 165 8.19 -2.00 -11.83
N PRO A 166 7.04 -1.47 -12.31
CA PRO A 166 6.72 -1.42 -13.74
C PRO A 166 7.63 -0.48 -14.52
N LEU A 167 8.09 0.62 -13.91
CA LEU A 167 9.05 1.54 -14.54
C LEU A 167 10.42 0.89 -14.73
N THR A 168 10.92 0.21 -13.70
CA THR A 168 12.21 -0.50 -13.78
C THR A 168 12.15 -1.60 -14.84
N TYR A 169 11.06 -2.37 -14.89
CA TYR A 169 10.90 -3.41 -15.91
C TYR A 169 10.93 -2.82 -17.32
N TYR A 170 10.22 -1.72 -17.55
CA TYR A 170 10.21 -1.04 -18.83
C TYR A 170 11.59 -0.50 -19.25
N LEU A 171 12.35 0.05 -18.31
CA LEU A 171 13.71 0.54 -18.57
C LEU A 171 14.71 -0.59 -18.84
N MET A 172 14.51 -1.76 -18.23
CA MET A 172 15.35 -2.94 -18.45
C MET A 172 15.02 -3.66 -19.76
N GLU A 173 13.76 -3.66 -20.20
CA GLU A 173 13.31 -4.29 -21.45
C GLU A 173 13.66 -3.46 -22.71
N ASN A 174 13.87 -2.15 -22.55
CA ASN A 174 14.26 -1.22 -23.62
C ASN A 174 15.78 -0.97 -23.73
N LYS A 175 16.61 -1.76 -23.04
CA LYS A 175 18.07 -1.76 -23.17
C LYS A 175 18.53 -3.05 -23.83
#